data_AF-A0A1H8AXK9-F1
#
_entry.id   AF-A0A1H8AXK9-F1
#
_cell.length_a   1.000
_cell.length_b   1.000
_cell.length_c   1.000
_cell.angle_alpha   90.00
_cell.angle_beta   90.00
_cell.angle_gamma   90.00
#
_symmetry.space_group_name_H-M   'P 1'
#
loop_
_entity.id
_entity.type
_entity.pdbx_description
1 polymer ?
#
loop_
_entity_poly.entity_id
_entity_poly.type
_entity_poly.pdbx_seq_one_letter_code
_entity_poly.pdbx_strand_id
1 'polypeptide(L)'
;MIWEKICTSIEELNFVIFIPVNSDVQYTLMGNKIVDTFDNVNPDKVNESLGLTDSEPSNSTSSNTNGDISSVDTNGNGQVTIKEAKAAGFSMPITSDHWLYPYMRDNDNDGMVGE
;
A
#
# COMPACT_ATOMS: atom_id res chain seq x y z
N MET A 1 -20.16 -28.90 39.57
CA MET A 1 -18.93 -29.23 38.81
C MET A 1 -19.26 -29.79 37.41
N ILE A 2 -20.19 -29.15 36.68
CA ILE A 2 -20.50 -29.51 35.27
C ILE A 2 -19.90 -28.47 34.30
N TRP A 3 -19.71 -27.24 34.78
CA TRP A 3 -19.14 -26.13 34.01
C TRP A 3 -17.64 -26.27 33.71
N GLU A 4 -16.85 -26.92 34.56
CA GLU A 4 -15.41 -27.12 34.30
C GLU A 4 -15.13 -28.19 33.23
N LYS A 5 -16.03 -29.17 33.05
CA LYS A 5 -15.87 -30.23 32.03
C LYS A 5 -16.11 -29.75 30.60
N ILE A 6 -16.82 -28.63 30.42
CA ILE A 6 -17.09 -28.08 29.08
C ILE A 6 -15.86 -27.29 28.58
N CYS A 7 -15.12 -26.62 29.47
CA CYS A 7 -13.91 -25.88 29.09
C CYS A 7 -12.77 -26.79 28.61
N THR A 8 -12.59 -27.98 29.19
CA THR A 8 -11.47 -28.88 28.84
C THR A 8 -11.61 -29.50 27.45
N SER A 9 -12.81 -29.50 26.85
CA SER A 9 -13.06 -30.18 25.57
C SER A 9 -12.83 -29.29 24.32
N ILE A 10 -12.41 -28.03 24.50
CA ILE A 10 -12.22 -27.05 23.42
C ILE A 10 -10.74 -26.98 22.95
N GLU A 11 -9.81 -27.64 23.65
CA GLU A 11 -8.36 -27.56 23.36
C GLU A 11 -7.86 -28.46 22.20
N GLU A 12 -8.73 -29.27 21.56
CA GLU A 12 -8.30 -30.26 20.55
C GLU A 12 -8.85 -30.03 19.14
N LEU A 13 -9.41 -28.85 18.84
CA LEU A 13 -9.82 -28.55 17.46
C LEU A 13 -8.62 -28.10 16.61
N ASN A 14 -7.80 -29.08 16.20
CA ASN A 14 -6.77 -28.88 15.19
C ASN A 14 -7.42 -28.83 13.80
N PHE A 15 -7.69 -27.64 13.29
CA PHE A 15 -8.25 -27.44 11.95
C PHE A 15 -7.13 -27.43 10.91
N VAL A 16 -7.03 -28.52 10.14
CA VAL A 16 -6.11 -28.61 8.99
C VAL A 16 -6.81 -28.02 7.76
N ILE A 17 -6.30 -26.89 7.27
CA ILE A 17 -6.79 -26.26 6.03
C ILE A 17 -6.07 -26.90 4.84
N PHE A 18 -6.84 -27.51 3.93
CA PHE A 18 -6.33 -28.00 2.65
C PHE A 18 -6.63 -26.96 1.57
N ILE A 19 -5.58 -26.43 0.93
CA ILE A 19 -5.71 -25.52 -0.22
C ILE A 19 -5.33 -26.30 -1.47
N PRO A 20 -6.20 -26.38 -2.50
CA PRO A 20 -5.85 -27.04 -3.75
C PRO A 20 -4.71 -26.29 -4.45
N VAL A 21 -3.83 -27.05 -5.10
CA VAL A 21 -2.67 -26.51 -5.83
C VAL A 21 -3.05 -25.89 -7.16
N ASN A 22 -4.24 -26.16 -7.67
CA ASN A 22 -4.78 -25.61 -8.91
C ASN A 22 -6.26 -25.25 -8.77
N SER A 23 -6.73 -24.32 -9.61
CA SER A 23 -8.13 -23.93 -9.67
C SER A 23 -8.55 -23.56 -11.09
N ASP A 24 -9.75 -23.99 -11.48
CA ASP A 24 -10.33 -23.66 -12.78
C ASP A 24 -11.38 -22.56 -12.62
N VAL A 25 -11.27 -21.51 -13.42
CA VAL A 25 -12.26 -20.43 -13.53
C VAL A 25 -12.91 -20.51 -14.89
N GLN A 26 -14.25 -20.50 -14.92
CA GLN A 26 -15.03 -20.63 -16.15
C GLN A 26 -15.88 -19.38 -16.39
N TYR A 27 -15.85 -18.84 -17.61
CA TYR A 27 -16.69 -17.72 -18.01
C TYR A 27 -17.19 -17.89 -19.44
N THR A 28 -18.26 -17.16 -19.76
CA THR A 28 -18.88 -17.21 -21.09
C THR A 28 -18.69 -15.88 -21.80
N LEU A 29 -18.05 -15.91 -22.96
CA LEU A 29 -17.86 -14.73 -23.80
C LEU A 29 -18.52 -14.96 -25.15
N MET A 30 -19.51 -14.11 -25.48
CA MET A 30 -20.25 -14.19 -26.75
C MET A 30 -20.83 -15.59 -27.05
N GLY A 31 -21.27 -16.30 -26.00
CA GLY A 31 -21.83 -17.65 -26.10
C GLY A 31 -20.82 -18.80 -26.06
N ASN A 32 -19.51 -18.50 -26.02
CA ASN A 32 -18.45 -19.51 -25.92
C ASN A 32 -17.98 -19.65 -24.48
N LYS A 33 -17.86 -20.89 -24.00
CA LYS A 33 -17.33 -21.20 -22.66
C LYS A 33 -15.80 -21.24 -22.70
N ILE A 34 -15.17 -20.42 -21.87
CA ILE A 34 -13.71 -20.36 -21.68
C ILE A 34 -13.41 -20.91 -20.29
N VAL A 35 -12.39 -21.75 -20.18
CA VAL A 35 -11.91 -22.36 -18.93
C VAL A 35 -10.45 -21.95 -18.79
N ASP A 36 -10.13 -21.16 -17.76
CA ASP A 36 -8.77 -20.76 -17.41
C ASP A 36 -8.36 -21.52 -16.14
N THR A 37 -7.16 -22.11 -16.15
CA THR A 37 -6.59 -22.85 -15.01
C THR A 37 -5.48 -22.03 -14.38
N PHE A 38 -5.47 -21.94 -13.04
CA PHE A 38 -4.49 -21.19 -12.26
C PHE A 38 -3.77 -22.10 -11.28
N ASP A 39 -2.45 -21.96 -11.18
CA ASP A 39 -1.61 -22.68 -10.23
C ASP A 39 -1.37 -21.83 -8.97
N ASN A 40 -1.62 -22.40 -7.80
CA ASN A 40 -1.33 -21.79 -6.50
C ASN A 40 0.14 -22.01 -6.15
N VAL A 41 1.00 -21.17 -6.74
CA VAL A 41 2.44 -21.20 -6.61
C VAL A 41 2.92 -20.36 -5.42
N ASN A 42 4.09 -20.69 -4.87
CA ASN A 42 4.71 -19.90 -3.81
C ASN A 42 5.24 -18.58 -4.39
N PRO A 43 4.77 -17.41 -3.90
CA PRO A 43 5.18 -16.10 -4.41
C PRO A 43 6.68 -15.86 -4.31
N ASP A 44 7.37 -16.34 -3.26
CA ASP A 44 8.81 -16.15 -3.09
C ASP A 44 9.59 -16.84 -4.22
N LYS A 45 9.18 -18.07 -4.56
CA LYS A 45 9.85 -18.86 -5.62
C LYS A 45 9.63 -18.27 -7.00
N VAL A 46 8.41 -17.83 -7.30
CA VAL A 46 8.12 -17.25 -8.61
C VAL A 46 8.72 -15.86 -8.75
N ASN A 47 8.71 -15.05 -7.69
CA ASN A 47 9.34 -13.74 -7.70
C ASN A 47 10.86 -13.87 -7.84
N GLU A 48 11.48 -14.85 -7.19
CA GLU A 48 12.92 -15.15 -7.35
C GLU A 48 13.25 -15.56 -8.79
N SER A 49 12.47 -16.48 -9.38
CA SER A 49 12.66 -16.90 -10.78
C SER A 49 12.45 -15.77 -11.78
N LEU A 50 11.67 -14.75 -11.43
CA LEU A 50 11.40 -13.58 -12.27
C LEU A 50 12.38 -12.42 -11.99
N GLY A 51 13.28 -12.54 -11.02
CA GLY A 51 14.20 -11.46 -10.63
C GLY A 51 13.49 -10.28 -9.93
N LEU A 52 12.32 -10.50 -9.34
CA LEU A 52 11.54 -9.51 -8.59
C LEU A 52 11.89 -9.48 -7.10
N THR A 53 12.85 -10.28 -6.66
CA THR A 53 13.32 -10.33 -5.26
C THR A 53 14.32 -9.22 -4.93
N ASP A 54 14.93 -8.62 -5.94
CA ASP A 54 15.84 -7.51 -5.74
C ASP A 54 15.03 -6.26 -5.39
N SER A 55 15.11 -5.89 -4.11
CA SER A 55 14.52 -4.68 -3.55
C SER A 55 15.32 -3.44 -3.95
N GLU A 56 15.71 -3.31 -5.22
CA GLU A 56 15.97 -1.96 -5.69
C GLU A 56 14.65 -1.21 -5.57
N PRO A 57 14.64 -0.05 -4.88
CA PRO A 57 13.47 0.79 -4.90
C PRO A 57 13.23 1.15 -6.37
N SER A 58 12.25 0.48 -6.99
CA SER A 58 11.69 0.96 -8.23
C SER A 58 11.36 2.42 -7.97
N ASN A 59 11.95 3.32 -8.75
CA ASN A 59 11.65 4.75 -8.71
C ASN A 59 10.25 4.99 -9.31
N SER A 60 9.28 4.20 -8.84
CA SER A 60 7.87 4.50 -8.84
C SER A 60 7.71 5.65 -7.86
N THR A 61 7.58 6.85 -8.40
CA THR A 61 7.01 8.01 -7.71
C THR A 61 5.55 7.70 -7.34
N SER A 62 5.32 6.71 -6.48
CA SER A 62 4.05 6.46 -5.83
C SER A 62 4.09 7.22 -4.52
N SER A 63 3.43 8.37 -4.52
CA SER A 63 3.15 9.22 -3.38
C SER A 63 2.30 8.50 -2.33
N ASN A 64 2.87 7.50 -1.65
CA ASN A 64 2.35 6.96 -0.41
C ASN A 64 3.01 7.70 0.75
N THR A 65 2.83 9.01 0.79
CA THR A 65 3.24 9.83 1.92
C THR A 65 2.15 9.76 2.97
N ASN A 66 2.26 8.76 3.84
CA ASN A 66 1.56 8.74 5.10
C ASN A 66 2.13 9.87 5.99
N GLY A 67 1.72 11.10 5.69
CA GLY A 67 1.57 12.28 6.54
C GLY A 67 2.66 12.69 7.53
N ASP A 68 3.87 12.16 7.47
CA ASP A 68 4.94 12.58 8.40
C ASP A 68 5.65 13.84 7.88
N ILE A 69 5.09 14.98 8.26
CA ILE A 69 5.64 16.30 7.95
C ILE A 69 6.87 16.64 8.79
N SER A 70 7.21 15.86 9.81
CA SER A 70 8.31 16.16 10.75
C SER A 70 9.68 16.26 10.06
N SER A 71 9.82 15.64 8.89
CA SER A 71 11.03 15.72 8.06
C SER A 71 11.20 17.06 7.32
N VAL A 72 10.09 17.80 7.12
CA VAL A 72 10.05 19.06 6.36
C VAL A 72 9.77 20.24 7.27
N ASP A 73 8.85 20.11 8.23
CA ASP A 73 8.53 21.12 9.24
C ASP A 73 9.61 21.14 10.32
N THR A 74 10.69 21.87 10.04
CA THR A 74 11.84 22.02 10.95
C THR A 74 11.51 22.80 12.21
N ASN A 75 10.46 23.62 12.17
CA ASN A 75 10.09 24.51 13.26
C ASN A 75 8.97 23.92 14.15
N GLY A 76 8.29 22.86 13.69
CA GLY A 76 7.31 22.08 14.44
C GLY A 76 5.97 22.80 14.65
N ASN A 77 5.63 23.79 13.82
CA ASN A 77 4.38 24.55 13.94
C ASN A 77 3.21 23.90 13.17
N GLY A 78 3.43 22.78 12.50
CA GLY A 78 2.44 22.07 11.69
C GLY A 78 2.15 22.72 10.34
N GLN A 79 2.92 23.72 9.92
CA GLN A 79 2.80 24.43 8.64
C GLN A 79 4.16 24.53 7.96
N VAL A 80 4.27 23.99 6.76
CA VAL A 80 5.50 24.04 5.97
C VAL A 80 5.55 25.32 5.14
N THR A 81 6.67 26.02 5.28
CA THR A 81 6.96 27.20 4.46
C THR A 81 7.66 26.83 3.16
N ILE A 82 7.59 27.71 2.16
CA ILE A 82 8.34 27.63 0.88
C ILE A 82 9.85 27.39 1.14
N LYS A 83 10.41 27.99 2.20
CA LYS A 83 11.83 27.84 2.55
C LYS A 83 12.15 26.41 3.00
N GLU A 84 11.29 25.83 3.82
CA GLU A 84 11.42 24.46 4.31
C GLU A 84 11.22 23.44 3.16
N ALA A 85 10.24 23.68 2.29
CA ALA A 85 10.06 22.86 1.09
C ALA A 85 11.28 22.92 0.15
N LYS A 86 11.85 24.11 -0.09
CA LYS A 86 13.11 24.26 -0.86
C LYS A 86 14.28 23.54 -0.18
N ALA A 87 14.41 23.68 1.13
CA ALA A 87 15.48 23.05 1.89
C ALA A 87 15.38 21.52 1.86
N ALA A 88 14.17 20.98 1.84
CA ALA A 88 13.90 19.56 1.65
C ALA A 88 14.03 19.07 0.20
N GLY A 89 14.33 19.97 -0.75
CA GLY A 89 14.61 19.63 -2.15
C GLY A 89 13.36 19.52 -3.04
N PHE A 90 12.20 20.03 -2.61
CA PHE A 90 11.00 20.02 -3.44
C PHE A 90 11.09 21.05 -4.56
N SER A 91 10.55 20.68 -5.72
CA SER A 91 10.41 21.57 -6.88
C SER A 91 9.15 22.41 -6.76
N MET A 92 9.21 23.66 -7.25
CA MET A 92 8.09 24.60 -7.20
C MET A 92 7.52 24.88 -8.59
N PRO A 93 6.22 25.24 -8.68
CA PRO A 93 5.25 25.37 -7.58
C PRO A 93 4.78 24.00 -7.04
N ILE A 94 4.40 23.96 -5.76
CA ILE A 94 3.76 22.78 -5.16
C ILE A 94 2.26 22.87 -5.44
N THR A 95 1.73 21.91 -6.19
CA THR A 95 0.32 21.90 -6.60
C THR A 95 -0.57 21.14 -5.60
N SER A 96 -1.88 21.32 -5.71
CA SER A 96 -2.91 20.63 -4.91
C SER A 96 -2.81 19.10 -4.90
N ASP A 97 -2.21 18.51 -5.93
CA ASP A 97 -2.01 17.07 -6.05
C ASP A 97 -0.86 16.55 -5.16
N HIS A 98 -0.02 17.45 -4.64
CA HIS A 98 1.10 17.11 -3.79
C HIS A 98 0.67 16.97 -2.33
N TRP A 99 1.12 15.91 -1.66
CA TRP A 99 0.77 15.61 -0.26
C TRP A 99 1.16 16.70 0.76
N LEU A 100 2.15 17.53 0.43
CA LEU A 100 2.62 18.64 1.27
C LEU A 100 1.67 19.84 1.22
N TYR A 101 0.87 19.96 0.15
CA TYR A 101 0.00 21.11 -0.12
C TYR A 101 -0.96 21.46 1.04
N PRO A 102 -1.64 20.50 1.71
CA PRO A 102 -2.54 20.81 2.83
C PRO A 102 -1.86 21.48 4.03
N TYR A 103 -0.53 21.38 4.12
CA TYR A 103 0.27 21.94 5.20
C TYR A 103 0.96 23.24 4.80
N MET A 104 0.77 23.69 3.56
CA MET A 104 1.35 24.90 3.04
C MET A 104 0.31 26.02 2.96
N ARG A 105 0.80 27.26 2.97
CA ARG A 105 -0.04 28.44 2.87
C ARG A 105 -0.20 28.85 1.41
N ASP A 106 -1.35 28.56 0.84
CA ASP A 106 -1.84 29.18 -0.40
C ASP A 106 -2.54 30.51 -0.03
N ASN A 107 -2.10 31.63 -0.64
CA ASN A 107 -2.60 32.96 -0.33
C ASN A 107 -3.69 33.44 -1.30
N ASP A 108 -3.66 32.95 -2.53
CA ASP A 108 -4.55 33.30 -3.64
C ASP A 108 -5.55 32.20 -3.98
N ASN A 109 -5.44 31.03 -3.34
CA ASN A 109 -6.34 29.87 -3.45
C ASN A 109 -6.42 29.34 -4.89
N ASP A 110 -5.32 29.43 -5.63
CA ASP A 110 -5.23 28.99 -7.02
C ASP A 110 -4.81 27.51 -7.14
N GLY A 111 -4.48 26.86 -6.02
CA GLY A 111 -4.04 25.47 -6.01
C GLY A 111 -2.53 25.30 -6.15
N MET A 112 -1.75 26.38 -6.06
CA MET A 112 -0.30 26.38 -6.20
C MET A 112 0.38 27.12 -5.04
N VAL A 113 1.50 26.60 -4.53
CA VAL A 113 2.30 27.27 -3.51
C VAL A 113 3.75 27.41 -3.95
N GLY A 114 4.28 28.62 -3.91
CA GLY A 114 5.69 28.91 -4.19
C GLY A 114 6.00 29.53 -5.54
N GLU A 115 5.05 30.28 -6.11
CA GLU A 115 5.28 31.19 -7.24
C GLU A 115 6.27 32.33 -6.93
#